data_AF-W9YQ19-F1
#
_entry.id   AF-W9YQ19-F1
#
_cell.length_a   1.000
_cell.length_b   1.000
_cell.length_c   1.000
_cell.angle_alpha   90.00
_cell.angle_beta   90.00
_cell.angle_gamma   90.00
#
_symmetry.space_group_name_H-M   'P 1'
#
loop_
_entity.id
_entity.type
_entity.pdbx_description
1 polymer ?
#
loop_
_entity_poly.entity_id
_entity_poly.type
_entity_poly.pdbx_seq_one_letter_code
_entity_poly.pdbx_strand_id
1 'polypeptide(L)'
;MAPSFNYTTVAGTLGLTFSAIFLGANLGISYITVPTLLLSSPPSPLPPPANAPNAASLTSAASEKPVTKASHLARQWQHVYNIGKKAGPVAALLASASFLFAFRNLPVAATRQRRLFLAATGLCLSIVPFTFTAMKCTNGELTRRATAATRGEEDDAKFDARAGTVESYQTHDLLNWWATLNTL
;
A
#
# COMPACT_ATOMS: atom_id res chain seq x y z
N MET A 1 28.14 39.06 4.74
CA MET A 1 26.73 38.73 4.44
C MET A 1 26.67 37.30 3.89
N ALA A 2 26.49 36.29 4.75
CA ALA A 2 26.26 34.91 4.32
C ALA A 2 25.62 34.06 5.44
N PRO A 3 24.28 33.91 5.44
CA PRO A 3 23.62 32.82 6.16
C PRO A 3 22.67 31.96 5.30
N SER A 4 22.49 32.25 4.00
CA SER A 4 21.47 31.61 3.14
C SER A 4 21.74 30.13 2.80
N PHE A 5 23.00 29.67 2.88
CA PHE A 5 23.37 28.31 2.50
C PHE A 5 22.88 27.24 3.49
N ASN A 6 22.79 27.58 4.78
CA ASN A 6 22.43 26.63 5.84
C ASN A 6 20.95 26.23 5.79
N TYR A 7 20.04 27.19 5.59
CA TYR A 7 18.60 26.94 5.56
C TYR A 7 18.17 26.08 4.38
N THR A 8 18.80 26.30 3.23
CA THR A 8 18.56 25.53 2.01
C THR A 8 18.94 24.06 2.19
N THR A 9 20.14 23.81 2.74
CA THR A 9 20.63 22.45 2.98
C THR A 9 19.74 21.72 3.98
N VAL A 10 19.36 22.37 5.08
CA VAL A 10 18.46 21.79 6.09
C VAL A 10 17.10 21.41 5.46
N ALA A 11 16.50 22.33 4.70
CA ALA A 11 15.21 22.07 4.06
C ALA A 11 15.28 20.98 2.99
N GLY A 12 16.36 20.95 2.20
CA GLY A 12 16.60 19.88 1.23
C GLY A 12 16.74 18.52 1.91
N THR A 13 17.51 18.44 3.00
CA THR A 13 17.68 17.21 3.79
C THR A 13 16.36 16.75 4.39
N LEU A 14 15.56 17.65 4.98
CA LEU A 14 14.24 17.31 5.51
C LEU A 14 13.32 16.73 4.42
N GLY A 15 13.27 17.38 3.25
CA GLY A 15 12.48 16.89 2.12
C GLY A 15 12.91 15.49 1.66
N LEU A 16 14.23 15.25 1.60
CA LEU A 16 14.79 13.93 1.29
C LEU A 16 14.43 12.89 2.35
N THR A 17 14.52 13.23 3.64
CA THR A 17 14.17 12.32 4.73
C THR A 17 12.70 11.91 4.68
N PHE A 18 11.77 12.87 4.52
CA PHE A 18 10.34 12.54 4.41
C PHE A 18 10.06 11.69 3.18
N SER A 19 10.70 11.99 2.04
CA SER A 19 10.56 11.20 0.82
C SER A 19 11.11 9.78 0.98
N ALA A 20 12.25 9.62 1.65
CA ALA A 20 12.87 8.32 1.92
C ALA A 20 12.01 7.47 2.86
N ILE A 21 11.43 8.07 3.90
CA ILE A 21 10.48 7.37 4.79
C ILE A 21 9.27 6.90 4.00
N PHE A 22 8.70 7.76 3.16
CA PHE A 22 7.52 7.42 2.36
C PHE A 22 7.82 6.30 1.35
N LEU A 23 8.93 6.39 0.61
CA LEU A 23 9.38 5.34 -0.31
C LEU A 23 9.65 4.03 0.44
N GLY A 24 10.36 4.09 1.56
CA GLY A 24 10.67 2.93 2.39
C GLY A 24 9.41 2.24 2.91
N ALA A 25 8.39 2.99 3.30
CA ALA A 25 7.10 2.43 3.69
C ALA A 25 6.39 1.71 2.53
N ASN A 26 6.38 2.28 1.33
CA ASN A 26 5.77 1.64 0.15
C ASN A 26 6.51 0.37 -0.26
N LEU A 27 7.84 0.39 -0.23
CA LEU A 27 8.66 -0.79 -0.50
C LEU A 27 8.48 -1.87 0.57
N GLY A 28 8.46 -1.49 1.86
CA GLY A 28 8.23 -2.42 2.96
C GLY A 28 6.87 -3.10 2.86
N ILE A 29 5.81 -2.34 2.53
CA ILE A 29 4.49 -2.92 2.32
C ILE A 29 4.50 -3.92 1.15
N SER A 30 5.15 -3.56 0.04
CA SER A 30 5.12 -4.37 -1.18
C SER A 30 5.98 -5.63 -1.10
N TYR A 31 7.16 -5.55 -0.47
CA TYR A 31 8.14 -6.64 -0.44
C TYR A 31 8.15 -7.43 0.88
N ILE A 32 7.55 -6.91 1.95
CA ILE A 32 7.48 -7.60 3.25
C ILE A 32 6.04 -7.88 3.61
N THR A 33 5.19 -6.85 3.69
CA THR A 33 3.82 -7.01 4.20
C THR A 33 2.97 -7.88 3.28
N VAL A 34 2.89 -7.58 1.98
CA VAL A 34 2.03 -8.34 1.04
C VAL A 34 2.43 -9.84 0.98
N PRO A 35 3.71 -10.22 0.78
CA PRO A 35 4.10 -11.62 0.82
C PRO A 35 3.78 -12.29 2.16
N THR A 36 3.95 -11.57 3.28
CA THR A 36 3.62 -12.09 4.62
C THR A 36 2.11 -12.32 4.79
N LEU A 37 1.28 -11.43 4.26
CA LEU A 37 -0.18 -11.62 4.27
C LEU A 37 -0.57 -12.87 3.48
N LEU A 38 0.13 -13.15 2.37
CA LEU A 38 -0.14 -14.31 1.52
C LEU A 38 0.35 -15.63 2.12
N LEU A 39 1.06 -15.62 3.26
CA LEU A 39 1.43 -16.84 3.96
C LEU A 39 0.19 -17.54 4.53
N SER A 40 0.27 -18.86 4.55
CA SER A 40 -0.69 -19.77 5.16
C SER A 40 -0.85 -19.49 6.65
N SER A 41 -2.05 -19.60 7.19
CA SER A 41 -2.20 -19.67 8.66
C SER A 41 -1.44 -20.89 9.21
N PRO A 42 -0.70 -20.75 10.33
CA PRO A 42 -0.09 -21.89 11.00
C PRO A 42 -1.15 -22.93 11.36
N PRO A 43 -0.81 -24.23 11.37
CA PRO A 43 -1.71 -25.26 11.88
C PRO A 43 -2.12 -24.92 13.33
N SER A 44 -3.42 -25.00 13.62
CA SER A 44 -3.92 -24.74 14.97
C SER A 44 -3.32 -25.75 15.96
N PRO A 45 -2.72 -25.31 17.09
CA PRO A 45 -2.26 -26.21 18.16
C PRO A 45 -3.41 -26.89 18.92
N LEU A 46 -4.64 -26.41 18.73
CA LEU A 46 -5.80 -26.91 19.44
C LEU A 46 -6.30 -28.20 18.78
N PRO A 47 -6.66 -29.22 19.58
CA PRO A 47 -7.31 -30.42 19.05
C PRO A 47 -8.58 -30.02 18.29
N PRO A 48 -8.90 -30.72 17.18
CA PRO A 48 -10.13 -30.47 16.44
C PRO A 48 -11.32 -30.54 17.40
N PRO A 49 -12.30 -29.62 17.32
CA PRO A 49 -13.52 -29.73 18.11
C PRO A 49 -14.15 -31.10 17.83
N ALA A 50 -14.69 -31.75 18.87
CA ALA A 50 -15.23 -33.12 18.81
C ALA A 50 -16.32 -33.34 17.74
N ASN A 51 -16.82 -32.25 17.14
CA ASN A 51 -17.85 -32.22 16.10
C ASN A 51 -17.30 -31.81 14.72
N ALA A 52 -15.98 -31.77 14.52
CA ALA A 52 -15.40 -31.44 13.22
C ALA A 52 -15.75 -32.53 12.20
N PRO A 53 -16.27 -32.18 11.00
CA PRO A 53 -16.50 -33.14 9.93
C PRO A 53 -15.20 -33.91 9.65
N ASN A 54 -15.31 -35.22 9.41
CA ASN A 54 -14.20 -36.14 9.15
C ASN A 54 -13.41 -35.77 7.88
N ALA A 55 -12.64 -34.69 7.92
CA ALA A 55 -11.74 -34.24 6.86
C ALA A 55 -10.29 -34.71 7.10
N ALA A 56 -10.04 -35.46 8.17
CA ALA A 56 -8.74 -36.02 8.51
C ALA A 56 -8.45 -37.32 7.71
N SER A 57 -8.50 -37.25 6.38
CA SER A 57 -7.77 -38.19 5.52
C SER A 57 -6.43 -37.55 5.15
N LEU A 58 -5.36 -38.05 5.78
CA LEU A 58 -3.96 -37.65 5.59
C LEU A 58 -3.42 -37.76 4.14
N THR A 59 -4.25 -38.17 3.18
CA THR A 59 -3.90 -38.32 1.77
C THR A 59 -4.30 -37.13 0.89
N SER A 60 -5.05 -36.14 1.40
CA SER A 60 -5.39 -34.90 0.65
C SER A 60 -4.50 -33.69 0.98
N ALA A 61 -3.63 -33.77 1.99
CA ALA A 61 -2.83 -32.64 2.47
C ALA A 61 -1.68 -32.19 1.53
N ALA A 62 -1.48 -32.87 0.39
CA ALA A 62 -0.43 -32.53 -0.57
C ALA A 62 -0.90 -31.64 -1.74
N SER A 63 -2.19 -31.28 -1.82
CA SER A 63 -2.72 -30.47 -2.95
C SER A 63 -3.69 -29.36 -2.53
N GLU A 64 -3.78 -29.04 -1.24
CA GLU A 64 -4.65 -27.94 -0.81
C GLU A 64 -3.80 -26.70 -0.58
N LYS A 65 -3.73 -25.88 -1.64
CA LYS A 65 -3.21 -24.51 -1.66
C LYS A 65 -3.61 -23.85 -0.33
N PRO A 66 -2.68 -23.31 0.46
CA PRO A 66 -3.03 -22.87 1.80
C PRO A 66 -3.91 -21.62 1.72
N VAL A 67 -5.23 -21.81 1.81
CA VAL A 67 -6.20 -20.72 1.73
C VAL A 67 -6.37 -20.15 3.13
N THR A 68 -5.47 -19.25 3.52
CA THR A 68 -5.87 -18.18 4.45
C THR A 68 -7.12 -17.57 3.84
N LYS A 69 -8.29 -17.71 4.48
CA LYS A 69 -9.59 -17.32 3.89
C LYS A 69 -9.47 -15.94 3.24
N ALA A 70 -9.84 -15.81 1.97
CA ALA A 70 -9.63 -14.59 1.19
C ALA A 70 -10.19 -13.32 1.87
N SER A 71 -11.23 -13.50 2.70
CA SER A 71 -11.82 -12.50 3.57
C SER A 71 -10.88 -11.98 4.66
N HIS A 72 -10.12 -12.86 5.31
CA HIS A 72 -9.10 -12.45 6.29
C HIS A 72 -7.98 -11.63 5.65
N LEU A 73 -7.53 -12.02 4.45
CA LEU A 73 -6.52 -11.28 3.68
C LEU A 73 -7.00 -9.86 3.34
N ALA A 74 -8.23 -9.74 2.84
CA ALA A 74 -8.82 -8.44 2.53
C ALA A 74 -8.92 -7.55 3.78
N ARG A 75 -9.28 -8.11 4.94
CA ARG A 75 -9.33 -7.36 6.21
C ARG A 75 -7.95 -6.91 6.68
N GLN A 76 -6.93 -7.77 6.59
CA GLN A 76 -5.56 -7.41 6.97
C GLN A 76 -5.01 -6.30 6.06
N TRP A 77 -5.24 -6.41 4.75
CA TRP A 77 -4.91 -5.36 3.80
C TRP A 77 -5.62 -4.04 4.13
N GLN A 78 -6.92 -4.09 4.44
CA GLN A 78 -7.72 -2.89 4.73
C GLN A 78 -7.16 -2.11 5.92
N HIS A 79 -6.63 -2.81 6.94
CA HIS A 79 -5.97 -2.18 8.07
C HIS A 79 -4.70 -1.43 7.63
N VAL A 80 -3.84 -2.09 6.84
CA VAL A 80 -2.60 -1.49 6.29
C VAL A 80 -2.92 -0.27 5.43
N TYR A 81 -3.90 -0.39 4.53
CA TYR A 81 -4.35 0.70 3.67
C TYR A 81 -4.89 1.89 4.48
N ASN A 82 -5.63 1.65 5.57
CA ASN A 82 -6.18 2.70 6.41
C ASN A 82 -5.10 3.52 7.14
N ILE A 83 -3.94 2.93 7.42
CA ILE A 83 -2.78 3.65 7.95
C ILE A 83 -2.17 4.51 6.84
N GLY A 84 -1.88 3.88 5.68
CA GLY A 84 -1.25 4.54 4.54
C GLY A 84 -2.05 5.73 4.01
N LYS A 85 -3.37 5.62 3.88
CA LYS A 85 -4.22 6.71 3.39
C LYS A 85 -4.20 7.97 4.27
N LYS A 86 -3.86 7.83 5.56
CA LYS A 86 -3.75 8.95 6.50
C LYS A 86 -2.33 9.52 6.50
N ALA A 87 -1.32 8.64 6.56
CA ALA A 87 0.08 9.04 6.63
C ALA A 87 0.62 9.59 5.31
N GLY A 88 0.18 9.04 4.18
CA GLY A 88 0.73 9.35 2.86
C GLY A 88 0.56 10.82 2.44
N PRO A 89 -0.66 11.37 2.43
CA PRO A 89 -0.87 12.79 2.09
C PRO A 89 -0.09 13.74 3.01
N VAL A 90 0.01 13.41 4.31
CA VAL A 90 0.77 14.21 5.28
C VAL A 90 2.26 14.21 4.95
N ALA A 91 2.85 13.04 4.68
CA ALA A 91 4.25 12.92 4.29
C ALA A 91 4.55 13.65 2.97
N ALA A 92 3.66 13.52 1.98
CA ALA A 92 3.78 14.19 0.70
C ALA A 92 3.76 15.73 0.86
N LEU A 93 2.87 16.26 1.70
CA LEU A 93 2.80 17.70 1.99
C LEU A 93 4.06 18.21 2.69
N LEU A 94 4.57 17.49 3.71
CA LEU A 94 5.78 17.87 4.42
C LEU A 94 7.02 17.85 3.52
N ALA A 95 7.17 16.82 2.69
CA ALA A 95 8.25 16.75 1.70
C ALA A 95 8.15 17.90 0.68
N SER A 96 6.94 18.13 0.14
CA SER A 96 6.68 19.19 -0.84
C SER A 96 6.98 20.58 -0.28
N ALA A 97 6.54 20.86 0.95
CA ALA A 97 6.79 22.12 1.64
C ALA A 97 8.29 22.34 1.87
N SER A 98 9.02 21.29 2.26
CA SER A 98 10.46 21.34 2.48
C SER A 98 11.23 21.65 1.18
N PHE A 99 10.89 20.98 0.08
CA PHE A 99 11.49 21.26 -1.23
C PHE A 99 11.11 22.62 -1.79
N LEU A 100 9.87 23.06 -1.62
CA LEU A 100 9.42 24.37 -2.06
C LEU A 100 10.11 25.49 -1.28
N PHE A 101 10.31 25.29 0.03
CA PHE A 101 11.09 26.21 0.85
C PHE A 101 12.54 26.30 0.38
N ALA A 102 13.19 25.16 0.07
CA ALA A 102 14.53 25.17 -0.50
C ALA A 102 14.55 25.93 -1.85
N PHE A 103 13.63 25.63 -2.77
CA PHE A 103 13.49 26.33 -4.06
C PHE A 103 13.39 27.85 -3.92
N ARG A 104 12.63 28.34 -2.92
CA ARG A 104 12.37 29.76 -2.72
C ARG A 104 13.58 30.52 -2.16
N ASN A 105 14.43 29.84 -1.40
CA ASN A 105 15.61 30.40 -0.73
C ASN A 105 16.91 30.26 -1.56
N LEU A 106 16.88 29.52 -2.68
CA LEU A 106 17.99 29.45 -3.61
C LEU A 106 18.18 30.77 -4.40
N PRO A 107 19.44 31.20 -4.64
CA PRO A 107 19.71 32.33 -5.52
C PRO A 107 19.28 32.03 -6.95
N VAL A 108 18.85 33.07 -7.70
CA VAL A 108 18.35 32.91 -9.08
C VAL A 108 19.41 32.29 -10.02
N ALA A 109 20.69 32.55 -9.77
CA ALA A 109 21.81 31.95 -10.50
C ALA A 109 21.86 30.42 -10.39
N ALA A 110 21.33 29.83 -9.32
CA ALA A 110 21.29 28.39 -9.06
C ALA A 110 20.16 27.67 -9.85
N THR A 111 20.06 27.94 -11.15
CA THR A 111 18.93 27.52 -12.01
C THR A 111 18.68 26.02 -11.99
N ARG A 112 19.75 25.20 -12.06
CA ARG A 112 19.63 23.73 -12.06
C ARG A 112 19.04 23.21 -10.75
N GLN A 113 19.57 23.65 -9.61
CA GLN A 113 19.10 23.21 -8.30
C GLN A 113 17.67 23.67 -8.03
N ARG A 114 17.30 24.89 -8.46
CA ARG A 114 15.91 25.37 -8.40
C ARG A 114 14.97 24.48 -9.21
N ARG A 115 15.33 24.11 -10.43
CA ARG A 115 14.52 23.18 -11.25
C ARG A 115 14.36 21.82 -10.57
N LEU A 116 15.41 21.29 -9.95
CA LEU A 116 15.36 20.00 -9.23
C LEU A 116 14.42 20.06 -8.03
N PHE A 117 14.51 21.09 -7.19
CA PHE A 117 13.60 21.24 -6.05
C PHE A 117 12.15 21.44 -6.48
N LEU A 118 11.91 22.23 -7.54
CA LEU A 118 10.57 22.42 -8.09
C LEU A 118 9.99 21.11 -8.67
N ALA A 119 10.81 20.35 -9.41
CA ALA A 119 10.42 19.05 -9.93
C ALA A 119 10.13 18.07 -8.79
N ALA A 120 10.94 18.06 -7.72
CA ALA A 120 10.72 17.22 -6.54
C ALA A 120 9.41 17.58 -5.83
N THR A 121 9.10 18.87 -5.66
CA THR A 121 7.79 19.32 -5.13
C THR A 121 6.64 18.79 -5.98
N GLY A 122 6.73 18.94 -7.31
CA GLY A 122 5.70 18.43 -8.23
C GLY A 122 5.52 16.91 -8.13
N LEU A 123 6.63 16.18 -8.07
CA LEU A 123 6.62 14.72 -7.96
C LEU A 123 5.97 14.28 -6.64
N CYS A 124 6.35 14.87 -5.50
CA CYS A 124 5.74 14.57 -4.21
C CYS A 124 4.22 14.84 -4.20
N LEU A 125 3.77 15.93 -4.81
CA LEU A 125 2.34 16.23 -4.91
C LEU A 125 1.60 15.28 -5.85
N SER A 126 2.25 14.76 -6.89
CA SER A 126 1.64 13.83 -7.85
C SER A 126 1.38 12.42 -7.31
N ILE A 127 2.01 12.05 -6.18
CA ILE A 127 1.78 10.76 -5.50
C ILE A 127 0.31 10.61 -5.12
N VAL A 128 -0.29 11.65 -4.54
CA VAL A 128 -1.69 11.64 -4.09
C VAL A 128 -2.66 11.35 -5.25
N PRO A 129 -2.68 12.12 -6.34
CA PRO A 129 -3.58 11.84 -7.47
C PRO A 129 -3.27 10.50 -8.14
N PHE A 130 -2.01 10.05 -8.18
CA PHE A 130 -1.68 8.71 -8.68
C PHE A 130 -2.36 7.62 -7.83
N THR A 131 -2.21 7.65 -6.51
CA THR A 131 -2.85 6.69 -5.61
C THR A 131 -4.38 6.72 -5.70
N PHE A 132 -4.99 7.91 -5.77
CA PHE A 132 -6.46 8.02 -5.84
C PHE A 132 -7.05 7.73 -7.22
N THR A 133 -6.26 7.78 -8.29
CA THR A 133 -6.74 7.58 -9.67
C THR A 133 -6.34 6.20 -10.20
N ALA A 134 -5.04 5.90 -10.25
CA ALA A 134 -4.52 4.66 -10.80
C ALA A 134 -4.88 3.44 -9.95
N MET A 135 -4.93 3.60 -8.62
CA MET A 135 -5.26 2.50 -7.70
C MET A 135 -6.75 2.48 -7.29
N LYS A 136 -7.59 3.38 -7.81
CA LYS A 136 -8.99 3.54 -7.36
C LYS A 136 -9.79 2.25 -7.44
N CYS A 137 -9.74 1.60 -8.60
CA CYS A 137 -10.51 0.37 -8.85
C CYS A 137 -10.02 -0.77 -7.95
N THR A 138 -8.70 -0.96 -7.86
CA THR A 138 -8.08 -1.99 -7.01
C THR A 138 -8.38 -1.77 -5.53
N ASN A 139 -8.23 -0.54 -5.03
CA ASN A 139 -8.54 -0.19 -3.64
C ASN A 139 -10.03 -0.35 -3.34
N GLY A 140 -10.90 0.07 -4.26
CA GLY A 140 -12.35 -0.06 -4.11
C GLY A 140 -12.79 -1.51 -3.98
N GLU A 141 -12.26 -2.40 -4.84
CA GLU A 141 -12.61 -3.82 -4.81
C GLU A 141 -12.06 -4.54 -3.58
N LEU A 142 -10.82 -4.27 -3.18
CA LEU A 142 -10.26 -4.82 -1.94
C LEU A 142 -11.05 -4.34 -0.70
N THR A 143 -11.49 -3.08 -0.68
CA THR A 143 -12.35 -2.55 0.38
C THR A 143 -13.73 -3.20 0.39
N ARG A 144 -14.34 -3.44 -0.78
CA ARG A 144 -15.62 -4.15 -0.89
C ARG A 144 -15.51 -5.55 -0.29
N ARG A 145 -14.47 -6.30 -0.65
CA ARG A 145 -14.21 -7.65 -0.10
C ARG A 145 -13.95 -7.65 1.40
N ALA A 146 -13.20 -6.67 1.91
CA ALA A 146 -12.97 -6.51 3.34
C ALA A 146 -14.27 -6.21 4.12
N THR A 147 -15.20 -5.48 3.49
CA THR A 147 -16.51 -5.16 4.08
C THR A 147 -17.44 -6.37 4.06
N ALA A 148 -17.54 -7.08 2.93
CA ALA A 148 -18.32 -8.33 2.81
C ALA A 148 -17.85 -9.38 3.82
N ALA A 149 -16.54 -9.55 3.97
CA ALA A 149 -15.89 -10.39 4.98
C ALA A 149 -16.29 -10.03 6.43
N THR A 150 -16.54 -8.76 6.71
CA THR A 150 -16.94 -8.30 8.05
C THR A 150 -18.41 -8.57 8.32
N ARG A 151 -19.24 -8.58 7.28
CA ARG A 151 -20.69 -8.83 7.38
C ARG A 151 -21.08 -10.30 7.24
N GLY A 152 -20.15 -11.16 6.81
CA GLY A 152 -20.43 -12.57 6.53
C GLY A 152 -21.11 -12.80 5.17
N GLU A 153 -21.07 -11.82 4.27
CA GLU A 153 -21.74 -11.81 2.95
C GLU A 153 -20.76 -12.22 1.83
N GLU A 154 -19.87 -13.17 2.09
CA GLU A 154 -18.73 -13.48 1.19
C GLU A 154 -19.16 -14.14 -0.13
N ASP A 155 -20.23 -14.92 -0.10
CA ASP A 155 -20.71 -15.69 -1.26
C ASP A 155 -21.48 -14.79 -2.24
N ASP A 156 -22.26 -13.84 -1.74
CA ASP A 156 -22.94 -12.82 -2.56
C ASP A 156 -21.93 -11.94 -3.30
N ALA A 157 -20.83 -11.59 -2.63
CA ALA A 157 -19.78 -10.76 -3.20
C ALA A 157 -19.03 -11.40 -4.39
N LYS A 158 -19.01 -12.74 -4.50
CA LYS A 158 -18.43 -13.47 -5.65
C LYS A 158 -19.37 -13.53 -6.85
N PHE A 159 -20.68 -13.52 -6.59
CA PHE A 159 -21.70 -13.64 -7.64
C PHE A 159 -21.76 -12.38 -8.54
N ASP A 160 -21.43 -11.22 -7.98
CA ASP A 160 -21.49 -9.93 -8.68
C ASP A 160 -20.26 -9.61 -9.57
N ALA A 161 -19.24 -10.48 -9.63
CA ALA A 161 -17.99 -10.15 -10.31
C ALA A 161 -18.13 -10.14 -11.85
N ARG A 162 -17.95 -8.97 -12.47
CA ARG A 162 -18.03 -8.85 -13.94
C ARG A 162 -16.76 -9.39 -14.62
N ALA A 163 -16.92 -10.38 -15.49
CA ALA A 163 -15.81 -10.99 -16.24
C ALA A 163 -14.99 -9.96 -17.03
N GLY A 164 -13.65 -10.03 -16.93
CA GLY A 164 -12.72 -9.11 -17.60
C GLY A 164 -12.44 -7.81 -16.85
N THR A 165 -13.02 -7.62 -15.65
CA THR A 165 -12.75 -6.45 -14.80
C THR A 165 -11.93 -6.84 -13.56
N VAL A 166 -11.46 -5.84 -12.82
CA VAL A 166 -10.71 -5.99 -11.56
C VAL A 166 -11.44 -6.89 -10.54
N GLU A 167 -12.78 -6.93 -10.61
CA GLU A 167 -13.66 -7.74 -9.75
C GLU A 167 -13.49 -9.25 -9.96
N SER A 168 -13.06 -9.67 -11.16
CA SER A 168 -12.87 -11.09 -11.51
C SER A 168 -11.59 -11.72 -10.95
N TYR A 169 -10.62 -10.90 -10.52
CA TYR A 169 -9.35 -11.39 -9.99
C TYR A 169 -9.53 -12.01 -8.60
N GLN A 170 -8.76 -13.05 -8.28
CA GLN A 170 -8.72 -13.56 -6.90
C GLN A 170 -8.08 -12.53 -5.96
N THR A 171 -8.44 -12.56 -4.68
CA THR A 171 -7.93 -11.56 -3.70
C THR A 171 -6.40 -11.59 -3.63
N HIS A 172 -5.79 -12.77 -3.82
CA HIS A 172 -4.34 -12.93 -3.91
C HIS A 172 -3.75 -12.17 -5.11
N ASP A 173 -4.32 -12.32 -6.31
CA ASP A 173 -3.83 -11.65 -7.52
C ASP A 173 -3.99 -10.14 -7.40
N LEU A 174 -5.11 -9.72 -6.79
CA LEU A 174 -5.42 -8.31 -6.57
C LEU A 174 -4.45 -7.66 -5.58
N LEU A 175 -4.03 -8.39 -4.54
CA LEU A 175 -3.00 -7.94 -3.60
C LEU A 175 -1.61 -7.88 -4.23
N ASN A 176 -1.25 -8.86 -5.07
CA ASN A 176 0.00 -8.81 -5.83
C ASN A 176 0.03 -7.62 -6.80
N TRP A 177 -1.07 -7.40 -7.52
CA TRP A 177 -1.21 -6.25 -8.41
C TRP A 177 -1.13 -4.93 -7.64
N TRP A 178 -1.82 -4.84 -6.50
CA TRP A 178 -1.74 -3.69 -5.62
C TRP A 178 -0.31 -3.43 -5.14
N ALA A 179 0.45 -4.46 -4.79
CA ALA A 179 1.87 -4.33 -4.42
C ALA A 179 2.70 -3.76 -5.58
N THR A 180 2.50 -4.25 -6.81
CA THR A 180 3.17 -3.70 -8.00
C THR A 180 2.87 -2.22 -8.19
N LEU A 181 1.60 -1.80 -8.04
CA LEU A 181 1.21 -0.40 -8.17
C LEU A 181 1.87 0.53 -7.15
N ASN A 182 2.23 0.05 -5.95
CA ASN A 182 2.92 0.87 -4.93
C ASN A 182 4.43 1.07 -5.23
N THR A 183 4.98 0.31 -6.17
CA THR A 183 6.39 0.42 -6.56
C THR A 183 6.63 1.28 -7.81
N LEU A 184 5.54 1.71 -8.46
CA LEU A 184 5.54 2.61 -9.63
C LEU A 184 5.47 4.07 -9.17
#